data_AF-A0A7C6EIK4-F1
#
_entry.id   AF-A0A7C6EIK4-F1
#
_cell.length_a   1.000
_cell.length_b   1.000
_cell.length_c   1.000
_cell.angle_alpha   90.00
_cell.angle_beta   90.00
_cell.angle_gamma   90.00
#
_symmetry.space_group_name_H-M   'P 1'
#
loop_
_entity.id
_entity.type
_entity.pdbx_description
1 polymer ?
#
loop_
_entity_poly.entity_id
_entity_poly.type
_entity_poly.pdbx_seq_one_letter_code
_entity_poly.pdbx_strand_id
1 'polypeptide(L)'
;MVFLIMPAQLRTTPELEPVLSRALQISPKKSSPSSSLIKRMLPSSLHRMNLGIRPKVLNISRGLVSLRDNMRVLVIFYSRTGNTRRVAEAIAERLKADIEEIRDVKSRSGVLGFLRSGYEALAGKLPKIQQVSRSPDEYDLVLIGSPVWVGRLSSPMRAYLAIYGRSIKQTAFFCTCKSDEGRVFKEMEALSKNR
;
A
#
# COMPACT_ATOMS: atom_id res chain seq x y z
N MET A 1 -14.94 7.96 -5.14
CA MET A 1 -13.66 7.81 -4.42
C MET A 1 -12.92 6.70 -5.12
N VAL A 2 -11.85 7.05 -5.83
CA VAL A 2 -11.01 6.10 -6.54
C VAL A 2 -9.84 5.75 -5.62
N PHE A 3 -9.58 4.46 -5.48
CA PHE A 3 -8.44 3.95 -4.75
C PHE A 3 -7.45 3.42 -5.77
N LEU A 4 -6.27 4.01 -5.79
CA LEU A 4 -5.15 3.49 -6.55
C LEU A 4 -4.12 3.02 -5.54
N ILE A 5 -3.60 1.83 -5.77
CA ILE A 5 -2.49 1.29 -5.00
C ILE A 5 -1.41 1.04 -6.03
N MET A 6 -0.35 1.85 -5.98
CA MET A 6 0.81 1.64 -6.81
C MET A 6 1.91 1.03 -5.96
N PRO A 7 2.53 -0.04 -6.44
CA PRO A 7 3.76 -0.46 -5.84
C PRO A 7 4.88 0.53 -6.19
N ALA A 8 5.42 1.17 -5.15
CA ALA A 8 6.61 2.02 -5.25
C ALA A 8 7.83 1.32 -5.86
N GLN A 9 7.88 -0.02 -5.73
CA GLN A 9 9.06 -0.85 -5.94
C GLN A 9 8.80 -2.30 -6.43
N LEU A 10 7.62 -2.67 -6.96
CA LEU A 10 7.36 -4.08 -7.39
C LEU A 10 8.09 -4.53 -8.67
N ARG A 11 9.20 -3.89 -9.07
CA ARG A 11 10.02 -4.41 -10.17
C ARG A 11 10.95 -5.57 -9.80
N THR A 12 11.07 -5.98 -8.53
CA THR A 12 12.07 -7.01 -8.17
C THR A 12 11.70 -8.06 -7.12
N THR A 13 10.49 -8.10 -6.54
CA THR A 13 10.16 -9.16 -5.56
C THR A 13 8.88 -9.92 -5.92
N PRO A 14 8.99 -11.07 -6.63
CA PRO A 14 7.88 -11.99 -6.90
C PRO A 14 7.13 -12.47 -5.64
N GLU A 15 7.69 -12.22 -4.46
CA GLU A 15 7.22 -12.72 -3.17
C GLU A 15 6.10 -11.86 -2.55
N LEU A 16 6.02 -10.56 -2.88
CA LEU A 16 5.06 -9.60 -2.31
C LEU A 16 3.77 -9.46 -3.13
N GLU A 17 3.84 -9.78 -4.43
CA GLU A 17 2.69 -9.75 -5.35
C GLU A 17 1.47 -10.54 -4.85
N PRO A 18 1.58 -11.77 -4.31
CA PRO A 18 0.41 -12.53 -3.84
C PRO A 18 -0.28 -11.90 -2.62
N VAL A 19 0.49 -11.31 -1.70
CA VAL A 19 -0.01 -10.68 -0.47
C VAL A 19 -0.75 -9.39 -0.80
N LEU A 20 -0.14 -8.56 -1.65
CA LEU A 20 -0.74 -7.32 -2.13
C LEU A 20 -1.95 -7.64 -3.01
N SER A 21 -1.85 -8.56 -3.97
CA SER A 21 -2.99 -8.99 -4.80
C SER A 21 -4.22 -9.40 -3.98
N ARG A 22 -4.03 -10.02 -2.80
CA ARG A 22 -5.13 -10.39 -1.90
C ARG A 22 -5.69 -9.18 -1.13
N ALA A 23 -4.83 -8.26 -0.70
CA ALA A 23 -5.23 -7.01 -0.06
C ALA A 23 -5.94 -6.04 -1.03
N LEU A 24 -5.49 -6.00 -2.29
CA LEU A 24 -5.91 -5.11 -3.38
C LEU A 24 -7.30 -5.41 -3.98
N GLN A 25 -7.95 -6.52 -3.63
CA GLN A 25 -9.32 -6.84 -4.07
C GLN A 25 -10.40 -5.93 -3.44
N ILE A 26 -10.10 -4.65 -3.20
CA ILE A 26 -11.02 -3.61 -2.77
C ILE A 26 -11.17 -2.60 -3.92
N SER A 27 -12.08 -2.89 -4.87
CA SER A 27 -12.66 -1.88 -5.78
C SER A 27 -14.02 -2.39 -6.29
N PRO A 28 -15.01 -1.51 -6.55
CA PRO A 28 -16.42 -1.90 -6.73
C PRO A 28 -16.62 -2.63 -8.06
N LYS A 29 -17.60 -3.54 -8.09
CA LYS A 29 -18.04 -4.33 -9.26
C LYS A 29 -17.78 -3.60 -10.60
N LYS A 30 -16.89 -4.18 -11.41
CA LYS A 30 -17.05 -4.15 -12.88
C LYS A 30 -17.10 -5.60 -13.36
N SER A 31 -18.21 -5.88 -14.05
CA SER A 31 -18.52 -7.03 -14.90
C SER A 31 -17.40 -8.05 -15.10
N SER A 32 -17.64 -9.26 -14.59
CA SER A 32 -16.98 -10.50 -15.01
C SER A 32 -17.06 -10.69 -16.53
N PRO A 33 -15.95 -10.98 -17.24
CA PRO A 33 -16.04 -11.72 -18.49
C PRO A 33 -16.43 -13.16 -18.16
N SER A 34 -17.38 -13.67 -18.93
CA SER A 34 -17.92 -15.03 -18.87
C SER A 34 -16.83 -16.11 -18.80
N SER A 35 -17.06 -17.10 -17.94
CA SER A 35 -16.20 -18.26 -17.66
C SER A 35 -16.11 -19.28 -18.79
N SER A 36 -16.24 -18.88 -20.06
CA SER A 36 -16.32 -19.78 -21.21
C SER A 36 -15.07 -19.87 -22.09
N LEU A 37 -13.97 -19.18 -21.76
CA LEU A 37 -12.81 -19.07 -22.69
C LEU A 37 -11.46 -19.63 -22.21
N ILE A 38 -11.35 -20.20 -21.00
CA ILE A 38 -10.10 -20.84 -20.51
C ILE A 38 -10.25 -22.37 -20.42
N LYS A 39 -10.80 -23.00 -21.45
CA LYS A 39 -10.90 -24.47 -21.51
C LYS A 39 -10.46 -25.15 -22.80
N ARG A 40 -9.75 -24.46 -23.69
CA ARG A 40 -9.31 -25.07 -24.96
C ARG A 40 -7.87 -24.72 -25.33
N MET A 41 -6.92 -25.24 -24.55
CA MET A 41 -5.61 -25.63 -25.10
C MET A 41 -4.85 -26.54 -24.13
N LEU A 42 -5.30 -27.78 -23.99
CA LEU A 42 -4.46 -28.91 -23.59
C LEU A 42 -4.95 -30.15 -24.35
N PRO A 43 -4.12 -30.83 -25.15
CA PRO A 43 -4.51 -32.08 -25.80
C PRO A 43 -4.63 -33.21 -24.78
N SER A 44 -5.75 -33.92 -24.85
CA SER A 44 -6.11 -35.08 -24.02
C SER A 44 -5.38 -36.33 -24.48
N SER A 45 -4.09 -36.45 -24.20
CA SER A 45 -3.37 -37.72 -24.38
C SER A 45 -2.09 -37.69 -23.56
N LEU A 46 -2.18 -38.23 -22.34
CA LEU A 46 -1.19 -39.15 -21.76
C LEU A 46 -1.80 -39.73 -20.47
N HIS A 47 -2.48 -40.85 -20.64
CA HIS A 47 -2.84 -41.77 -19.57
C HIS A 47 -1.57 -42.48 -19.09
N ARG A 48 -1.47 -42.69 -17.78
CA ARG A 48 -0.60 -43.67 -17.10
C ARG A 48 0.91 -43.35 -17.07
N MET A 49 1.36 -42.71 -15.99
CA MET A 49 2.64 -43.05 -15.34
C MET A 49 2.51 -42.83 -13.83
N ASN A 50 2.40 -43.93 -13.10
CA ASN A 50 2.54 -44.00 -11.66
C ASN A 50 4.04 -43.83 -11.34
N LEU A 51 4.48 -42.59 -11.09
CA LEU A 51 5.80 -42.31 -10.56
C LEU A 51 5.64 -41.94 -9.09
N GLY A 52 6.05 -42.85 -8.21
CA GLY A 52 6.11 -42.64 -6.77
C GLY A 52 7.09 -41.53 -6.40
N ILE A 53 6.67 -40.28 -6.56
CA ILE A 53 7.41 -39.10 -6.12
C ILE A 53 6.97 -38.81 -4.68
N ARG A 54 7.81 -39.15 -3.70
CA ARG A 54 7.63 -38.70 -2.31
C ARG A 54 7.63 -37.16 -2.29
N PRO A 55 6.63 -36.48 -1.70
CA PRO A 55 6.51 -35.04 -1.85
C PRO A 55 7.49 -34.31 -0.93
N LYS A 56 8.70 -34.02 -1.43
CA LYS A 56 9.58 -32.99 -0.85
C LYS A 56 9.04 -31.56 -1.09
N VAL A 57 8.16 -31.39 -2.08
CA VAL A 57 7.60 -30.10 -2.51
C VAL A 57 6.63 -29.49 -1.48
N LEU A 58 5.94 -30.33 -0.68
CA LEU A 58 4.91 -29.86 0.26
C LEU A 58 5.49 -29.18 1.52
N ASN A 59 6.74 -29.48 1.89
CA ASN A 59 7.40 -28.87 3.05
C ASN A 59 8.07 -27.53 2.73
N ILE A 60 8.50 -27.33 1.48
CA ILE A 60 9.12 -26.08 1.03
C ILE A 60 8.08 -24.96 0.99
N SER A 61 6.85 -25.26 0.53
CA SER A 61 5.77 -24.28 0.50
C SER A 61 5.30 -23.89 1.91
N ARG A 62 5.21 -24.83 2.87
CA ARG A 62 4.94 -24.47 4.27
C ARG A 62 6.08 -23.68 4.92
N GLY A 63 7.33 -24.01 4.64
CA GLY A 63 8.49 -23.25 5.13
C GLY A 63 8.57 -21.83 4.56
N LEU A 64 8.32 -21.66 3.26
CA LEU A 64 8.22 -20.34 2.61
C LEU A 64 6.98 -19.54 3.04
N VAL A 65 5.87 -20.20 3.35
CA VAL A 65 4.68 -19.56 3.94
C VAL A 65 4.98 -19.10 5.38
N SER A 66 5.61 -19.96 6.19
CA SER A 66 6.01 -19.64 7.57
C SER A 66 7.08 -18.54 7.66
N LEU A 67 7.98 -18.44 6.70
CA LEU A 67 8.94 -17.32 6.62
C LEU A 67 8.25 -15.99 6.23
N ARG A 68 7.14 -16.05 5.48
CA ARG A 68 6.33 -14.88 5.11
C ARG A 68 5.38 -14.45 6.22
N ASP A 69 4.98 -15.37 7.12
CA ASP A 69 4.14 -15.09 8.29
C ASP A 69 4.86 -14.27 9.37
N ASN A 70 6.19 -14.19 9.31
CA ASN A 70 7.02 -13.44 10.26
C ASN A 70 7.34 -12.00 9.84
N MET A 71 6.87 -11.53 8.67
CA MET A 71 7.12 -10.15 8.25
C MET A 71 6.30 -9.17 9.08
N ARG A 72 6.98 -8.21 9.71
CA ARG A 72 6.30 -7.11 10.41
C ARG A 72 5.88 -6.05 9.40
N VAL A 73 4.59 -5.81 9.30
CA VAL A 73 4.00 -4.82 8.39
C VAL A 73 3.41 -3.66 9.18
N LEU A 74 3.70 -2.43 8.75
CA LEU A 74 3.10 -1.20 9.26
C LEU A 74 2.29 -0.51 8.16
N VAL A 75 1.05 -0.15 8.45
CA VAL A 75 0.23 0.74 7.63
C VAL A 75 0.27 2.13 8.25
N ILE A 76 1.01 3.04 7.63
CA ILE A 76 1.05 4.46 8.03
C ILE A 76 0.18 5.27 7.08
N PHE A 77 -0.69 6.12 7.59
CA PHE A 77 -1.55 6.93 6.74
C PHE A 77 -1.86 8.31 7.32
N TYR A 78 -2.28 9.22 6.46
CA TYR A 78 -2.91 10.47 6.88
C TYR A 78 -4.36 10.51 6.39
N SER A 79 -5.29 11.08 7.18
CA SER A 79 -6.69 11.20 6.79
C SER A 79 -7.36 12.43 7.37
N ARG A 80 -7.81 13.35 6.51
CA ARG A 80 -8.54 14.56 6.98
C ARG A 80 -10.03 14.31 7.23
N THR A 81 -10.67 13.49 6.40
CA THR A 81 -12.14 13.27 6.43
C THR A 81 -12.52 11.79 6.61
N GLY A 82 -11.59 10.94 7.01
CA GLY A 82 -11.84 9.52 7.28
C GLY A 82 -11.82 8.59 6.06
N ASN A 83 -11.61 9.11 4.85
CA ASN A 83 -11.60 8.29 3.62
C ASN A 83 -10.37 7.39 3.53
N THR A 84 -9.17 7.96 3.67
CA THR A 84 -7.92 7.19 3.71
C THR A 84 -7.86 6.26 4.90
N ARG A 85 -8.43 6.69 6.05
CA ARG A 85 -8.53 5.87 7.26
C ARG A 85 -9.23 4.55 7.01
N ARG A 86 -10.42 4.57 6.40
CA ARG A 86 -11.18 3.34 6.11
C ARG A 86 -10.41 2.33 5.26
N VAL A 87 -9.60 2.82 4.31
CA VAL A 87 -8.76 1.94 3.49
C VAL A 87 -7.54 1.44 4.24
N ALA A 88 -6.90 2.31 5.02
CA ALA A 88 -5.79 1.89 5.88
C ALA A 88 -6.23 0.79 6.86
N GLU A 89 -7.38 0.96 7.52
CA GLU A 89 -7.97 -0.02 8.44
C GLU A 89 -8.26 -1.35 7.73
N ALA A 90 -8.89 -1.32 6.54
CA ALA A 90 -9.18 -2.52 5.78
C ALA A 90 -7.91 -3.26 5.30
N ILE A 91 -6.86 -2.52 4.93
CA ILE A 91 -5.55 -3.10 4.58
C ILE A 91 -4.92 -3.72 5.81
N ALA A 92 -4.90 -3.01 6.94
CA ALA A 92 -4.28 -3.48 8.17
C ALA A 92 -4.97 -4.75 8.69
N GLU A 93 -6.30 -4.80 8.68
CA GLU A 93 -7.08 -5.97 9.07
C GLU A 93 -6.75 -7.19 8.21
N ARG A 94 -6.71 -7.01 6.88
CA ARG A 94 -6.40 -8.11 5.94
C ARG A 94 -4.98 -8.63 6.07
N LEU A 95 -4.03 -7.75 6.35
CA LEU A 95 -2.62 -8.09 6.50
C LEU A 95 -2.23 -8.47 7.92
N LYS A 96 -3.15 -8.33 8.89
CA LYS A 96 -2.86 -8.40 10.34
C LYS A 96 -1.67 -7.49 10.70
N ALA A 97 -1.63 -6.32 10.08
CA ALA A 97 -0.55 -5.36 10.19
C ALA A 97 -0.80 -4.37 11.33
N ASP A 98 0.27 -3.79 11.86
CA ASP A 98 0.17 -2.60 12.68
C ASP A 98 -0.38 -1.43 11.85
N ILE A 99 -1.09 -0.51 12.50
CA ILE A 99 -1.64 0.68 11.86
C ILE A 99 -1.37 1.92 12.70
N GLU A 100 -0.99 3.00 12.04
CA GLU A 100 -0.80 4.30 12.67
C GLU A 100 -1.29 5.45 11.77
N GLU A 101 -1.98 6.41 12.39
CA GLU A 101 -2.46 7.62 11.72
C GLU A 101 -1.55 8.81 12.06
N ILE A 102 -1.01 9.45 11.04
CA ILE A 102 -0.30 10.72 11.16
C ILE A 102 -1.30 11.81 11.54
N ARG A 103 -0.96 12.61 12.55
CA ARG A 103 -1.78 13.74 13.01
C ARG A 103 -1.02 15.05 12.87
N ASP A 104 -1.70 16.10 12.42
CA ASP A 104 -1.14 17.46 12.47
C ASP A 104 -1.13 17.97 13.93
N VAL A 105 -0.16 18.84 14.23
CA VAL A 105 -0.18 19.63 15.49
C VAL A 105 -1.30 20.66 15.48
N LYS A 106 -1.64 21.20 14.31
CA LYS A 106 -2.72 22.19 14.12
C LYS A 106 -3.87 21.57 13.34
N SER A 107 -5.09 21.65 13.89
CA SER A 107 -6.29 21.17 13.21
C SER A 107 -6.46 21.83 11.82
N ARG A 108 -6.96 21.04 10.87
CA ARG A 108 -7.33 21.46 9.51
C ARG A 108 -8.84 21.39 9.27
N SER A 109 -9.64 21.48 10.33
CA SER A 109 -11.10 21.51 10.24
C SER A 109 -11.60 22.79 9.54
N GLY A 110 -12.77 22.68 8.91
CA GLY A 110 -13.45 23.79 8.25
C GLY A 110 -12.85 24.22 6.90
N VAL A 111 -13.46 25.26 6.33
CA VAL A 111 -13.13 25.78 4.98
C VAL A 111 -11.72 26.36 4.93
N LEU A 112 -11.30 27.11 5.97
CA LEU A 112 -9.95 27.64 6.06
C LEU A 112 -8.90 26.53 6.10
N GLY A 113 -9.15 25.46 6.86
CA GLY A 113 -8.30 24.27 6.89
C GLY A 113 -8.23 23.57 5.54
N PHE A 114 -9.34 23.51 4.79
CA PHE A 114 -9.38 23.00 3.43
C PHE A 114 -8.50 23.81 2.46
N LEU A 115 -8.67 25.13 2.41
CA LEU A 115 -7.89 26.02 1.54
C LEU A 115 -6.40 25.98 1.88
N ARG A 116 -6.08 26.04 3.18
CA ARG A 116 -4.70 25.91 3.67
C ARG A 116 -4.08 24.58 3.25
N SER A 117 -4.83 23.48 3.31
CA SER A 117 -4.35 22.15 2.89
C SER A 117 -3.97 22.14 1.40
N GLY A 118 -4.80 22.74 0.54
CA GLY A 118 -4.50 22.84 -0.89
C GLY A 118 -3.25 23.69 -1.16
N TYR A 119 -3.18 24.87 -0.55
CA TYR A 119 -2.03 25.77 -0.68
C TYR A 119 -0.72 25.13 -0.20
N GLU A 120 -0.72 24.51 0.99
CA GLU A 120 0.47 23.84 1.52
C GLU A 120 0.93 22.66 0.64
N ALA A 121 0.00 21.92 0.02
CA ALA A 121 0.34 20.84 -0.90
C ALA A 121 0.99 21.37 -2.18
N LEU A 122 0.45 22.44 -2.76
CA LEU A 122 1.00 23.11 -3.95
C LEU A 122 2.39 23.69 -3.68
N ALA A 123 2.56 24.35 -2.53
CA ALA A 123 3.82 24.95 -2.11
C ALA A 123 4.85 23.94 -1.57
N GLY A 124 4.52 22.65 -1.50
CA GLY A 124 5.43 21.61 -1.01
C GLY A 124 5.84 21.74 0.46
N LYS A 125 5.02 22.39 1.30
CA LYS A 125 5.38 22.68 2.70
C LYS A 125 5.44 21.41 3.54
N LEU A 126 6.32 21.44 4.55
CA LEU A 126 6.49 20.38 5.56
C LEU A 126 5.90 20.87 6.90
N PRO A 127 4.60 20.68 7.16
CA PRO A 127 3.99 21.06 8.42
C PRO A 127 4.53 20.23 9.59
N LYS A 128 4.43 20.77 10.81
CA LYS A 128 4.70 20.00 12.03
C LYS A 128 3.62 18.93 12.21
N ILE A 129 4.06 17.68 12.31
CA ILE A 129 3.23 16.52 12.66
C ILE A 129 3.46 16.15 14.13
N GLN A 130 2.49 15.47 14.73
CA GLN A 130 2.66 14.87 16.05
C GLN A 130 3.70 13.75 15.97
N GLN A 131 4.34 13.46 17.10
CA GLN A 131 5.29 12.37 17.18
C GLN A 131 4.58 11.03 16.91
N VAL A 132 5.18 10.22 16.03
CA VAL A 132 4.72 8.85 15.81
C VAL A 132 5.20 7.93 16.91
N SER A 133 4.34 6.98 17.26
CA SER A 133 4.55 5.96 18.29
C SER A 133 5.32 4.75 17.77
N ARG A 134 5.22 4.43 16.47
CA ARG A 134 5.91 3.30 15.86
C ARG A 134 7.07 3.76 15.01
N SER A 135 8.24 3.18 15.26
CA SER A 135 9.43 3.46 14.46
C SER A 135 9.35 2.71 13.12
N PRO A 136 9.41 3.37 11.96
CA PRO A 136 9.20 2.68 10.67
C PRO A 136 10.32 1.72 10.27
N ASP A 137 11.53 1.90 10.80
CA ASP A 137 12.71 1.05 10.59
C ASP A 137 12.60 -0.34 11.25
N GLU A 138 11.71 -0.45 12.23
CA GLU A 138 11.40 -1.72 12.88
C GLU A 138 10.64 -2.69 11.96
N TYR A 139 9.96 -2.17 10.94
CA TYR A 139 9.10 -2.96 10.06
C TYR A 139 9.82 -3.40 8.79
N ASP A 140 9.45 -4.57 8.29
CA ASP A 140 10.00 -5.12 7.05
C ASP A 140 9.36 -4.50 5.81
N LEU A 141 8.09 -4.08 5.95
CA LEU A 141 7.31 -3.39 4.94
C LEU A 141 6.45 -2.29 5.58
N VAL A 142 6.51 -1.09 5.01
CA VAL A 142 5.63 0.02 5.39
C VAL A 142 4.71 0.40 4.22
N LEU A 143 3.40 0.25 4.42
CA LEU A 143 2.36 0.70 3.49
C LEU A 143 2.00 2.14 3.82
N ILE A 144 2.25 3.06 2.89
CA ILE A 144 2.09 4.50 3.08
C ILE A 144 0.84 4.99 2.35
N GLY A 145 -0.07 5.60 3.10
CA GLY A 145 -1.38 6.05 2.64
C GLY A 145 -1.61 7.55 2.70
N SER A 146 -1.93 8.19 1.57
CA SER A 146 -2.24 9.63 1.55
C SER A 146 -3.52 9.96 0.80
N PRO A 147 -4.31 10.96 1.24
CA PRO A 147 -5.25 11.60 0.35
C PRO A 147 -4.49 12.41 -0.71
N VAL A 148 -5.12 12.59 -1.87
CA VAL A 148 -4.61 13.44 -2.94
C VAL A 148 -5.18 14.85 -2.78
N TRP A 149 -4.30 15.83 -2.66
CA TRP A 149 -4.66 17.24 -2.52
C TRP A 149 -4.16 18.03 -3.72
N VAL A 150 -5.10 18.50 -4.55
CA VAL A 150 -4.79 19.28 -5.76
C VAL A 150 -3.75 18.58 -6.65
N GLY A 151 -3.91 17.26 -6.84
CA GLY A 151 -2.99 16.43 -7.63
C GLY A 151 -1.62 16.15 -7.00
N ARG A 152 -1.44 16.48 -5.71
CA ARG A 152 -0.18 16.33 -4.97
C ARG A 152 -0.34 15.54 -3.66
N LEU A 153 0.79 15.07 -3.14
CA LEU A 153 0.88 14.41 -1.85
C LEU A 153 0.41 15.35 -0.74
N SER A 154 -0.36 14.83 0.22
CA SER A 154 -0.78 15.61 1.37
C SER A 154 0.44 16.11 2.15
N SER A 155 0.41 17.38 2.58
CA SER A 155 1.54 17.99 3.29
C SER A 155 1.96 17.21 4.54
N PRO A 156 1.05 16.66 5.36
CA PRO A 156 1.43 15.85 6.52
C PRO A 156 2.16 14.55 6.15
N MET A 157 1.73 13.86 5.09
CA MET A 157 2.45 12.68 4.61
C MET A 157 3.83 13.05 4.03
N ARG A 158 3.92 14.19 3.33
CA ARG A 158 5.21 14.72 2.86
C ARG A 158 6.17 15.00 4.02
N ALA A 159 5.68 15.61 5.10
CA ALA A 159 6.47 15.86 6.31
C ALA A 159 6.94 14.55 6.95
N TYR A 160 6.06 13.55 7.06
CA TYR A 160 6.43 12.23 7.56
C TYR A 160 7.53 11.58 6.72
N LEU A 161 7.40 11.55 5.39
CA LEU A 161 8.42 10.97 4.51
C LEU A 161 9.73 11.76 4.52
N ALA A 162 9.69 13.07 4.73
CA ALA A 162 10.90 13.87 4.89
C ALA A 162 11.68 13.50 6.17
N ILE A 163 10.98 13.07 7.23
CA ILE A 163 11.60 12.68 8.52
C ILE A 163 12.02 11.21 8.50
N TYR A 164 11.14 10.31 8.07
CA TYR A 164 11.32 8.86 8.23
C TYR A 164 11.50 8.10 6.91
N GLY A 165 11.26 8.72 5.75
CA GLY A 165 11.22 8.02 4.47
C GLY A 165 12.50 7.24 4.14
N ARG A 166 13.66 7.74 4.63
CA ARG A 166 14.97 7.11 4.44
C ARG A 166 15.25 5.93 5.36
N SER A 167 14.56 5.80 6.49
CA SER A 167 14.78 4.70 7.44
C SER A 167 13.96 3.45 7.10
N ILE A 168 13.02 3.57 6.16
CA ILE A 168 12.12 2.48 5.78
C ILE A 168 12.84 1.48 4.88
N LYS A 169 12.81 0.20 5.27
CA LYS A 169 13.43 -0.90 4.51
C LYS A 169 12.74 -1.11 3.15
N GLN A 170 11.41 -1.26 3.16
CA GLN A 170 10.59 -1.46 1.97
C GLN A 170 9.29 -0.67 2.06
N THR A 171 8.86 -0.11 0.93
CA THR A 171 7.64 0.71 0.85
C THR A 171 6.65 0.20 -0.19
N ALA A 172 5.37 0.34 0.11
CA ALA A 172 4.28 0.26 -0.86
C ALA A 172 3.32 1.43 -0.62
N PHE A 173 2.64 1.90 -1.67
CA PHE A 173 1.89 3.15 -1.59
C PHE A 173 0.41 2.98 -1.96
N PHE A 174 -0.47 3.67 -1.25
CA PHE A 174 -1.86 3.83 -1.64
C PHE A 174 -2.31 5.28 -1.52
N CYS A 175 -3.29 5.66 -2.32
CA CYS A 175 -3.90 6.97 -2.18
C CYS A 175 -5.41 6.96 -2.36
N THR A 176 -6.06 8.00 -1.82
CA THR A 176 -7.49 8.25 -2.00
C THR A 176 -7.69 9.57 -2.76
N CYS A 177 -8.43 9.51 -3.86
CA CYS A 177 -8.71 10.69 -4.68
C CYS A 177 -10.18 10.75 -5.11
N LYS A 178 -10.61 11.95 -5.51
CA LYS A 178 -11.94 12.13 -6.14
C LYS A 178 -11.89 11.78 -7.63
N SER A 179 -10.80 12.12 -8.31
CA SER A 179 -10.61 11.95 -9.75
C SER A 179 -9.36 11.13 -10.06
N ASP A 180 -8.18 11.71 -9.82
CA ASP A 180 -6.89 11.25 -10.31
C ASP A 180 -5.81 11.34 -9.22
N GLU A 181 -4.82 10.45 -9.28
CA GLU A 181 -3.69 10.39 -8.36
C GLU A 181 -2.64 11.50 -8.58
N GLY A 182 -2.64 12.14 -9.74
CA GLY A 182 -1.71 13.18 -10.13
C GLY A 182 -0.25 12.74 -10.01
N ARG A 183 0.53 13.49 -9.22
CA ARG A 183 1.97 13.23 -9.02
C ARG A 183 2.27 12.49 -7.73
N VAL A 184 1.24 12.04 -7.00
CA VAL A 184 1.35 11.57 -5.60
C VAL A 184 2.30 10.38 -5.47
N PHE A 185 2.18 9.37 -6.33
CA PHE A 185 3.08 8.20 -6.27
C PHE A 185 4.53 8.55 -6.60
N LYS A 186 4.75 9.41 -7.60
CA LYS A 186 6.10 9.91 -7.95
C LYS A 186 6.71 10.69 -6.79
N GLU A 187 5.91 11.50 -6.09
CA GLU A 187 6.37 12.26 -4.92
C GLU A 187 6.71 11.34 -3.73
N MET A 188 5.88 10.33 -3.44
CA MET A 188 6.18 9.35 -2.39
C MET A 188 7.44 8.54 -2.73
N GLU A 189 7.59 8.11 -3.97
CA GLU A 189 8.76 7.37 -4.44
C GLU A 189 10.04 8.18 -4.28
N ALA A 190 10.03 9.45 -4.71
CA ALA A 190 11.19 10.33 -4.61
C ALA A 190 11.60 10.58 -3.14
N LEU A 191 10.64 10.74 -2.24
CA LEU A 191 10.91 10.99 -0.82
C LEU A 191 11.36 9.73 -0.07
N SER A 192 10.98 8.54 -0.54
CA SER A 192 11.41 7.27 0.03
C SER A 192 12.76 6.77 -0.54
N LYS A 193 13.15 7.17 -1.76
CA LYS A 193 14.33 6.62 -2.46
C LYS A 193 15.60 7.46 -2.40
N ASN A 194 15.56 8.71 -1.93
CA ASN A 194 16.70 9.63 -2.04
C ASN A 194 17.90 9.21 -1.15
N ARG A 195 18.75 8.31 -1.70
CA ARG A 195 20.16 8.09 -1.35
C ARG A 195 21.06 8.86 -2.29
#